data_AF-A0A0R2A2Y0-F1
#
_entry.id   AF-A0A0R2A2Y0-F1
#
_cell.length_a   1.000
_cell.length_b   1.000
_cell.length_c   1.000
_cell.angle_alpha   90.00
_cell.angle_beta   90.00
_cell.angle_gamma   90.00
#
_symmetry.space_group_name_H-M   'P 1'
#
loop_
_entity.id
_entity.type
_entity.pdbx_description
1 polymer ?
#
loop_
_entity_poly.entity_id
_entity_poly.type
_entity_poly.pdbx_seq_one_letter_code
_entity_poly.pdbx_strand_id
1 'polypeptide(L)'
;MAKQLHDKLVRKMEARHLLMISLGGVIGTGLFLSSGYTIQQAGPIGTIMAYAIGAVVVYLVMLCLGELSVVMPETGAFHVYADRYIGPGTGFTVAILYWLTWTVALGSEFTAAGLIMQK
;
A
#
# COMPACT_ATOMS: atom_id res chain seq x y z
N MET A 1 -17.25 12.56 -28.93
CA MET A 1 -17.16 11.18 -29.45
C MET A 1 -15.70 10.73 -29.35
N ALA A 2 -15.25 10.30 -28.18
CA ALA A 2 -13.92 9.71 -28.00
C ALA A 2 -14.12 8.25 -27.58
N LYS A 3 -14.31 7.38 -28.58
CA LYS A 3 -14.54 5.95 -28.41
C LYS A 3 -13.19 5.24 -28.62
N GLN A 4 -12.77 4.49 -27.61
CA GLN A 4 -11.82 3.36 -27.64
C GLN A 4 -10.31 3.65 -27.70
N LEU A 5 -9.66 3.53 -26.53
CA LEU A 5 -8.24 3.19 -26.40
C LEU A 5 -8.02 2.13 -25.29
N HIS A 6 -8.89 1.11 -25.21
CA HIS A 6 -8.78 0.02 -24.21
C HIS A 6 -8.68 -1.38 -24.84
N ASP A 7 -8.21 -1.49 -26.09
CA ASP A 7 -8.35 -2.73 -26.86
C ASP A 7 -7.08 -3.59 -26.96
N LYS A 8 -6.21 -3.62 -25.93
CA LYS A 8 -4.98 -4.46 -25.94
C LYS A 8 -4.55 -5.09 -24.60
N LEU A 9 -5.37 -5.12 -23.55
CA LEU A 9 -5.07 -5.92 -22.35
C LEU A 9 -6.01 -7.11 -22.24
N VAL A 10 -5.45 -8.32 -22.27
CA VAL A 10 -6.22 -9.54 -22.05
C VAL A 10 -6.41 -9.72 -20.55
N ARG A 11 -7.67 -9.79 -20.11
CA ARG A 11 -8.03 -10.01 -18.71
C ARG A 11 -7.75 -11.47 -18.30
N LYS A 12 -6.47 -11.80 -18.04
CA LYS A 12 -6.01 -13.13 -17.60
C LYS A 12 -5.60 -13.20 -16.13
N MET A 13 -5.70 -12.10 -15.38
CA MET A 13 -5.35 -12.12 -13.97
C MET A 13 -6.37 -12.90 -13.15
N GLU A 14 -5.96 -14.08 -12.71
CA GLU A 14 -6.68 -14.89 -11.74
C GLU A 14 -6.45 -14.40 -10.30
N ALA A 15 -7.32 -14.82 -9.38
CA ALA A 15 -7.27 -14.46 -7.96
C ALA A 15 -5.90 -14.77 -7.32
N ARG A 16 -5.24 -15.86 -7.71
CA ARG A 16 -3.90 -16.20 -7.23
C ARG A 16 -2.85 -15.15 -7.58
N HIS A 17 -2.94 -14.52 -8.77
CA HIS A 17 -1.99 -13.51 -9.19
C HIS A 17 -2.19 -12.21 -8.39
N LEU A 18 -3.45 -11.85 -8.12
CA LEU A 18 -3.79 -10.73 -7.27
C LEU A 18 -3.29 -10.94 -5.83
N LEU A 19 -3.47 -12.14 -5.28
CA LEU A 19 -2.94 -12.52 -3.97
C LEU A 19 -1.41 -12.42 -3.93
N MET A 20 -0.71 -12.95 -4.93
CA MET A 20 0.75 -12.86 -5.01
C MET A 20 1.24 -11.41 -5.05
N ILE A 21 0.56 -10.53 -5.81
CA ILE A 21 0.90 -9.10 -5.86
C ILE A 21 0.67 -8.45 -4.49
N SER A 22 -0.46 -8.74 -3.83
CA SER A 22 -0.74 -8.17 -2.50
C SER A 22 0.28 -8.61 -1.45
N LEU A 23 0.66 -9.89 -1.44
CA LEU A 23 1.63 -10.42 -0.50
C LEU A 23 3.01 -9.84 -0.76
N GLY A 24 3.42 -9.78 -2.03
CA GLY A 24 4.70 -9.18 -2.44
C GLY A 24 4.78 -7.68 -2.16
N GLY A 25 3.66 -6.96 -2.18
CA GLY A 25 3.61 -5.53 -1.86
C GLY A 25 3.62 -5.23 -0.36
N VAL A 26 3.06 -6.12 0.47
CA VAL A 26 2.92 -5.91 1.93
C VAL A 26 4.14 -6.43 2.71
N ILE A 27 4.76 -7.53 2.27
CA ILE A 27 5.93 -8.09 2.93
C ILE A 27 7.18 -7.35 2.43
N GLY A 28 7.66 -6.39 3.22
CA GLY A 28 8.86 -5.60 2.91
C GLY A 28 9.81 -5.44 4.09
N THR A 29 10.74 -4.49 3.98
CA THR A 29 11.79 -4.25 4.99
C THR A 29 11.25 -3.84 6.35
N GLY A 30 10.03 -3.31 6.42
CA GLY A 30 9.37 -3.02 7.69
C GLY A 30 9.23 -4.25 8.61
N LEU A 31 9.01 -5.44 8.05
CA LEU A 31 8.93 -6.67 8.87
C LEU A 31 10.30 -7.16 9.35
N PHE A 32 11.35 -6.97 8.54
CA PHE A 32 12.67 -7.55 8.81
C PHE A 32 13.62 -6.60 9.55
N LEU A 33 13.60 -5.32 9.21
CA LEU A 33 14.49 -4.31 9.80
C LEU A 33 13.80 -3.55 10.95
N SER A 34 12.53 -3.19 10.79
CA SER A 34 11.80 -2.42 11.81
C SER A 34 11.36 -3.25 13.01
N SER A 35 11.17 -4.56 12.85
CA SER A 35 10.76 -5.44 13.97
C SER A 35 11.82 -5.47 15.08
N GLY A 36 13.11 -5.61 14.72
CA GLY A 36 14.21 -5.55 15.69
C GLY A 36 14.27 -4.21 16.43
N TYR A 37 14.13 -3.11 15.69
CA TYR A 37 14.08 -1.76 16.26
C TYR A 37 12.87 -1.55 17.19
N THR A 38 11.71 -2.07 16.81
CA THR A 38 10.48 -1.96 17.62
C THR A 38 10.57 -2.80 18.89
N ILE A 39 11.10 -4.03 18.80
CA ILE A 39 11.33 -4.90 19.96
C ILE A 39 12.33 -4.26 20.93
N GLN A 40 13.42 -3.67 20.42
CA GLN A 40 14.41 -3.00 21.26
C GLN A 40 13.81 -1.81 22.03
N GLN A 41 12.90 -1.05 21.42
CA GLN A 41 12.33 0.14 22.04
C GLN A 41 11.10 -0.14 22.92
N ALA A 42 10.15 -0.92 22.42
CA ALA A 42 8.86 -1.17 23.07
C ALA A 42 8.86 -2.46 23.92
N GLY A 43 9.89 -3.29 23.80
CA GLY A 43 9.94 -4.63 24.38
C GLY A 43 9.03 -5.63 23.64
N PRO A 44 9.10 -6.93 23.99
CA PRO A 44 8.36 -7.97 23.28
C PRO A 44 6.83 -7.80 23.34
N ILE A 45 6.29 -7.52 24.52
CA ILE A 45 4.85 -7.35 24.73
C ILE A 45 4.36 -6.04 24.08
N GLY A 46 5.12 -4.94 24.26
CA GLY A 46 4.78 -3.65 23.66
C GLY A 46 4.77 -3.70 22.13
N THR A 47 5.68 -4.47 21.53
CA THR A 47 5.71 -4.70 20.07
C THR A 47 4.43 -5.40 19.59
N ILE A 48 4.03 -6.49 20.24
CA ILE A 48 2.81 -7.23 19.86
C ILE A 48 1.59 -6.32 19.95
N MET A 49 1.46 -5.53 21.02
CA MET A 49 0.37 -4.58 21.18
C MET A 49 0.39 -3.49 20.10
N ALA A 50 1.55 -2.93 19.79
CA ALA A 50 1.70 -1.90 18.76
C ALA A 50 1.30 -2.43 17.37
N TYR A 51 1.77 -3.63 16.99
CA TYR A 51 1.37 -4.26 15.75
C TYR A 51 -0.11 -4.64 15.72
N ALA A 52 -0.69 -5.11 16.83
CA ALA A 52 -2.12 -5.43 16.90
C ALA A 52 -2.99 -4.19 16.68
N ILE A 53 -2.67 -3.08 17.34
CA ILE A 53 -3.39 -1.81 17.15
C ILE A 53 -3.23 -1.30 15.72
N GLY A 54 -2.00 -1.32 15.19
CA GLY A 54 -1.74 -0.95 13.80
C GLY A 54 -2.51 -1.81 12.80
N ALA A 55 -2.55 -3.12 13.01
CA ALA A 55 -3.28 -4.06 12.17
C ALA A 55 -4.79 -3.80 12.19
N VAL A 56 -5.38 -3.47 13.34
CA VAL A 56 -6.80 -3.11 13.43
C VAL A 56 -7.10 -1.86 12.61
N VAL A 57 -6.27 -0.81 12.74
CA VAL A 57 -6.47 0.43 11.96
C VAL A 57 -6.36 0.17 10.46
N VAL A 58 -5.32 -0.54 10.02
CA VAL A 58 -5.13 -0.87 8.60
C VAL A 58 -6.26 -1.75 8.08
N TYR A 59 -6.74 -2.71 8.87
CA TYR A 59 -7.85 -3.57 8.51
C TYR A 59 -9.13 -2.77 8.25
N LEU A 60 -9.47 -1.83 9.14
CA LEU A 60 -10.64 -0.96 8.96
C LEU A 60 -10.52 -0.11 7.69
N VAL A 61 -9.34 0.44 7.40
CA VAL A 61 -9.09 1.20 6.16
C VAL A 61 -9.27 0.31 4.93
N MET A 62 -8.75 -0.92 4.95
CA MET A 62 -8.87 -1.86 3.83
C MET A 62 -10.30 -2.33 3.59
N LEU A 63 -11.11 -2.47 4.64
CA LEU A 63 -12.54 -2.76 4.50
C LEU A 63 -13.27 -1.66 3.72
N CYS A 64 -13.10 -0.39 4.13
CA CYS A 64 -13.72 0.73 3.42
C CYS A 64 -13.22 0.85 1.97
N LEU A 65 -11.92 0.65 1.74
CA LEU A 65 -11.34 0.71 0.40
C LEU A 65 -11.85 -0.45 -0.49
N GLY A 66 -12.06 -1.63 0.09
CA GLY A 66 -12.61 -2.79 -0.59
C GLY A 66 -14.03 -2.55 -1.09
N GLU A 67 -14.90 -1.98 -0.25
CA GLU A 67 -16.27 -1.61 -0.64
C GLU A 67 -16.27 -0.59 -1.80
N LEU A 68 -15.43 0.44 -1.71
CA LEU A 68 -15.28 1.44 -2.77
C LEU A 68 -14.76 0.83 -4.08
N SER A 69 -13.84 -0.13 -4.01
CA SER A 69 -13.27 -0.81 -5.18
C SER A 69 -14.28 -1.70 -5.90
N VAL A 70 -15.25 -2.28 -5.18
CA VAL A 70 -16.35 -3.06 -5.78
C VAL A 70 -17.37 -2.14 -6.44
N VAL A 71 -17.71 -1.01 -5.82
CA VAL A 71 -18.70 -0.06 -6.34
C VAL A 71 -18.15 0.72 -7.55
N MET A 72 -16.87 1.09 -7.52
CA MET A 72 -16.20 1.84 -8.59
C MET A 72 -14.91 1.15 -9.03
N PRO A 73 -15.03 0.17 -9.95
CA PRO A 73 -13.88 -0.54 -10.52
C PRO A 73 -13.20 0.30 -11.63
N GLU A 74 -12.80 1.51 -11.28
CA GLU A 74 -12.05 2.42 -12.15
C GLU A 74 -10.55 2.08 -12.06
N THR A 75 -9.83 2.24 -13.17
CA THR A 75 -8.38 2.05 -13.17
C THR A 75 -7.71 3.25 -12.49
N GLY A 76 -7.26 3.08 -11.24
CA GLY A 76 -6.60 4.13 -10.48
C GLY A 76 -6.34 3.72 -9.03
N ALA A 77 -5.67 4.59 -8.28
CA ALA A 77 -5.50 4.44 -6.83
C ALA A 77 -6.56 5.27 -6.08
N PHE A 78 -6.52 5.24 -4.75
CA PHE A 78 -7.52 5.91 -3.89
C PHE A 78 -7.61 7.44 -4.04
N HIS A 79 -6.65 8.08 -4.71
CA HIS A 79 -6.78 9.50 -5.08
C HIS A 79 -7.98 9.76 -6.01
N VAL A 80 -8.40 8.79 -6.83
CA VAL A 80 -9.60 8.88 -7.68
C VAL A 80 -10.86 8.97 -6.82
N TYR A 81 -10.90 8.23 -5.71
CA TYR A 81 -12.00 8.30 -4.75
C TYR A 81 -12.00 9.64 -4.01
N ALA A 82 -10.83 10.16 -3.64
CA ALA A 82 -10.70 11.46 -2.99
C ALA A 82 -11.10 12.63 -3.92
N ASP A 83 -10.68 12.58 -5.18
CA ASP A 83 -11.04 13.56 -6.22
C ASP A 83 -12.57 13.63 -6.40
N ARG A 84 -13.21 12.46 -6.48
CA ARG A 84 -14.64 12.35 -6.75
C ARG A 84 -15.54 12.69 -5.55
N TYR A 85 -15.17 12.29 -4.33
CA TYR A 85 -16.03 12.45 -3.15
C TYR A 85 -15.68 13.64 -2.26
N ILE A 86 -14.44 14.11 -2.26
CA ILE A 86 -13.99 15.23 -1.43
C ILE A 86 -13.76 16.47 -2.29
N GLY A 87 -13.07 16.30 -3.42
CA GLY A 87 -12.87 17.33 -4.42
C GLY A 87 -11.48 17.31 -5.06
N PRO A 88 -11.29 18.10 -6.13
CA PRO A 88 -10.10 18.01 -6.97
C PRO A 88 -8.79 18.41 -6.28
N GLY A 89 -8.85 19.36 -5.35
CA GLY A 89 -7.68 19.75 -4.55
C GLY A 89 -7.18 18.59 -3.67
N THR A 90 -8.10 17.88 -3.00
CA THR A 90 -7.78 16.72 -2.16
C THR A 90 -7.30 15.55 -3.02
N GLY A 91 -7.92 15.31 -4.17
CA GLY A 91 -7.46 14.32 -5.16
C GLY A 91 -5.99 14.53 -5.53
N PHE A 92 -5.61 15.76 -5.89
CA PHE A 92 -4.23 16.11 -6.21
C PHE A 92 -3.29 15.91 -5.02
N THR A 93 -3.63 16.39 -3.83
CA THR A 93 -2.79 16.23 -2.63
C THR A 93 -2.57 14.75 -2.31
N VAL A 94 -3.62 13.93 -2.35
CA VAL A 94 -3.54 12.49 -2.08
C VAL A 94 -2.66 11.80 -3.12
N ALA A 95 -2.75 12.18 -4.40
CA ALA A 95 -1.90 11.64 -5.45
C ALA A 95 -0.40 11.92 -5.18
N ILE A 96 -0.07 13.16 -4.80
CA ILE A 96 1.32 13.54 -4.46
C ILE A 96 1.81 12.82 -3.20
N LEU A 97 1.02 12.79 -2.13
CA LEU A 97 1.39 12.10 -0.89
C LEU A 97 1.58 10.59 -1.13
N TYR A 98 0.74 9.99 -1.96
CA TYR A 98 0.85 8.58 -2.31
C TYR A 98 2.12 8.30 -3.10
N TRP A 99 2.42 9.13 -4.10
CA TRP A 99 3.66 9.02 -4.86
C TRP A 99 4.89 9.16 -3.94
N LEU A 100 4.91 10.17 -3.07
CA LEU A 100 5.99 10.38 -2.09
C LEU A 100 6.16 9.17 -1.16
N THR A 101 5.06 8.58 -0.69
CA THR A 101 5.10 7.39 0.18
C THR A 101 5.84 6.25 -0.51
N TRP A 102 5.54 5.98 -1.79
CA TRP A 102 6.23 4.94 -2.55
C TRP A 102 7.67 5.29 -2.89
N THR A 103 7.98 6.55 -3.18
CA THR A 103 9.37 7.00 -3.40
C THR A 103 10.22 6.79 -2.16
N VAL A 104 9.72 7.17 -0.98
CA VAL A 104 10.41 6.97 0.30
C VAL A 104 10.52 5.47 0.63
N ALA A 105 9.46 4.69 0.40
CA ALA A 105 9.50 3.24 0.60
C ALA A 105 10.60 2.59 -0.25
N LEU A 106 10.68 2.89 -1.55
CA LEU A 106 11.73 2.37 -2.42
C LEU A 106 13.14 2.78 -1.95
N GLY A 107 13.32 4.02 -1.49
CA GLY A 107 14.59 4.46 -0.88
C GLY A 107 14.96 3.64 0.35
N SER A 108 14.00 3.40 1.25
CA SER A 108 14.17 2.56 2.44
C SER A 108 14.56 1.13 2.08
N GLU A 109 13.95 0.56 1.04
CA GLU A 109 14.27 -0.80 0.56
C GLU A 109 15.72 -0.89 0.08
N PHE A 110 16.23 0.11 -0.66
CA PHE A 110 17.63 0.13 -1.09
C PHE A 110 18.63 0.29 0.08
N THR A 111 18.32 1.16 1.05
CA THR A 111 19.15 1.29 2.26
C THR A 111 19.19 -0.02 3.05
N ALA A 112 18.03 -0.66 3.24
CA ALA A 112 17.96 -1.94 3.92
C ALA A 112 18.72 -3.04 3.18
N ALA A 113 18.61 -3.12 1.85
CA ALA A 113 19.39 -4.04 1.04
C ALA A 113 20.90 -3.84 1.24
N GLY A 114 21.36 -2.58 1.23
CA GLY A 114 22.75 -2.23 1.52
C GLY A 114 23.20 -2.70 2.90
N LEU A 115 22.41 -2.44 3.95
CA LEU A 115 22.70 -2.86 5.32
C LEU A 115 22.76 -4.38 5.49
N ILE A 116 21.87 -5.11 4.82
CA ILE A 116 21.82 -6.58 4.87
C ILE A 116 23.01 -7.19 4.13
N MET A 117 23.40 -6.62 2.98
CA MET A 117 24.52 -7.10 2.17
C MET A 117 25.90 -6.77 2.76
N GLN A 118 26.00 -5.80 3.68
CA GLN A 118 27.28 -5.35 4.27
C GLN A 118 27.85 -6.30 5.35
N LYS A 119 27.47 -7.59 5.32
CA LYS A 119 28.03 -8.66 6.15
C LYS A 119 28.77 -9.68 5.28
#